data_AF-A0A0Q3VX01-F1
#
_entry.id   AF-A0A0Q3VX01-F1
#
_cell.length_a   1.000
_cell.length_b   1.000
_cell.length_c   1.000
_cell.angle_alpha   90.00
_cell.angle_beta   90.00
_cell.angle_gamma   90.00
#
_symmetry.space_group_name_H-M   'P 1'
#
loop_
_entity.id
_entity.type
_entity.pdbx_description
1 polymer ?
#
loop_
_entity_poly.entity_id
_entity_poly.type
_entity_poly.pdbx_seq_one_letter_code
_entity_poly.pdbx_strand_id
1 'polypeptide(L)'
;WSRDAPWETSVLAADFDWKKTAEPVMQLYTGATDGSYIEHKESAIVWHHHEADPDFGSCQAKELLDHLENVLANEPVVVKRGQHIVEVNPQVRQTRACFPHAFSIIILLFVGCLVQFEDVYETWRSTTRSFQTKGTG
;
A
#
# COMPACT_ATOMS: atom_id res chain seq x y z
N TRP A 1 18.37 13.68 35.08
CA TRP A 1 17.71 12.38 35.32
C TRP A 1 16.85 12.04 34.13
N SER A 2 16.99 10.79 33.69
CA SER A 2 16.69 10.22 32.37
C SER A 2 15.22 10.26 31.94
N ARG A 3 14.95 10.47 30.64
CA ARG A 3 13.94 9.69 29.89
C ARG A 3 13.99 9.90 28.37
N ASP A 4 15.14 9.67 27.73
CA ASP A 4 15.16 9.41 26.29
C ASP A 4 15.00 7.90 26.10
N ALA A 5 13.76 7.43 26.25
CA ALA A 5 13.40 6.11 25.78
C ALA A 5 13.61 6.12 24.26
N PRO A 6 14.46 5.24 23.70
CA PRO A 6 14.45 5.03 22.26
C PRO A 6 13.02 4.65 21.92
N TRP A 7 12.40 5.38 21.00
CA TRP A 7 11.16 4.98 20.39
C TRP A 7 11.39 3.56 19.88
N GLU A 8 10.89 2.58 20.62
CA GLU A 8 10.95 1.20 20.23
C GLU A 8 9.97 1.08 19.07
N THR A 9 10.48 1.23 17.85
CA THR A 9 9.84 0.73 16.63
C THR A 9 9.84 -0.80 16.69
N SER A 10 9.28 -1.37 17.75
CA SER A 10 9.14 -2.80 18.02
C SER A 10 7.89 -3.36 17.34
N VAL A 11 7.46 -2.74 16.24
CA VAL A 11 6.33 -3.20 15.42
C VAL A 11 6.81 -3.80 14.09
N LEU A 12 7.99 -3.42 13.57
CA LEU A 12 8.19 -3.47 12.11
C LEU A 12 9.13 -4.56 11.56
N ALA A 13 9.75 -5.39 12.39
CA ALA A 13 10.73 -6.37 11.88
C ALA A 13 10.07 -7.59 11.21
N ALA A 14 8.92 -8.04 11.73
CA ALA A 14 8.18 -9.18 11.18
C ALA A 14 7.21 -8.77 10.06
N ASP A 15 6.70 -7.53 10.10
CA ASP A 15 5.70 -7.03 9.16
C ASP A 15 6.23 -6.77 7.74
N PHE A 16 7.53 -6.96 7.48
CA PHE A 16 8.13 -6.79 6.14
C PHE A 16 8.88 -8.02 5.63
N ASP A 17 8.78 -9.17 6.29
CA ASP A 17 9.39 -10.40 5.77
C ASP A 17 8.79 -10.82 4.42
N TRP A 18 7.51 -10.51 4.18
CA TRP A 18 6.88 -10.66 2.87
C TRP A 18 7.56 -9.85 1.76
N LYS A 19 8.19 -8.69 2.07
CA LYS A 19 8.93 -7.90 1.08
C LYS A 19 10.16 -8.66 0.57
N LYS A 20 10.84 -9.42 1.45
CA LYS A 20 12.00 -10.24 1.06
C LYS A 20 11.62 -11.38 0.11
N THR A 21 10.34 -11.81 0.13
CA THR A 21 9.80 -12.82 -0.78
C THR A 21 9.24 -12.18 -2.06
N ALA A 22 8.56 -11.04 -1.95
CA ALA A 22 7.98 -10.33 -3.08
C ALA A 22 9.04 -9.71 -4.02
N GLU A 23 10.10 -9.14 -3.44
CA GLU A 23 11.18 -8.47 -4.18
C GLU A 23 11.85 -9.36 -5.25
N PRO A 24 12.35 -10.58 -4.94
CA PRO A 24 12.97 -11.42 -5.96
C PRO A 24 11.98 -11.83 -7.06
N VAL A 25 10.70 -12.04 -6.71
CA VAL A 25 9.66 -12.30 -7.71
C VAL A 25 9.51 -11.10 -8.63
N MET A 26 9.35 -9.89 -8.10
CA MET A 26 9.27 -8.67 -8.92
C MET A 26 10.54 -8.44 -9.75
N GLN A 27 11.74 -8.71 -9.22
CA GLN A 27 12.99 -8.56 -9.96
C GLN A 27 13.07 -9.46 -11.20
N LEU A 28 12.52 -10.68 -11.14
CA LEU A 28 12.47 -11.58 -12.31
C LEU A 28 11.66 -10.95 -13.45
N TYR A 29 10.51 -10.35 -13.14
CA TYR A 29 9.67 -9.69 -14.15
C TYR A 29 10.28 -8.37 -14.62
N THR A 30 10.99 -7.66 -13.75
CA THR A 30 11.74 -6.45 -14.13
C THR A 30 12.85 -6.77 -15.13
N GLY A 31 13.63 -7.83 -14.90
CA GLY A 31 14.67 -8.25 -15.83
C GLY A 31 14.15 -8.82 -17.15
N ALA A 32 12.91 -9.31 -17.17
CA ALA A 32 12.25 -9.83 -18.36
C ALA A 32 11.46 -8.77 -19.15
N THR A 33 11.26 -7.57 -18.58
CA THR A 33 10.39 -6.52 -19.14
C THR A 33 11.16 -5.22 -19.24
N ASP A 34 11.66 -4.91 -20.43
CA ASP A 34 12.37 -3.65 -20.69
C ASP A 34 11.46 -2.45 -20.42
N GLY A 35 12.01 -1.43 -19.75
CA GLY A 35 11.25 -0.23 -19.35
C GLY A 35 10.46 -0.40 -18.04
N SER A 36 10.44 -1.59 -17.44
CA SER A 36 9.86 -1.77 -16.11
C SER A 36 10.86 -1.47 -14.99
N TYR A 37 10.35 -1.11 -13.81
CA TYR A 37 11.17 -0.89 -12.61
C TYR A 37 10.36 -1.15 -11.34
N ILE A 38 11.07 -1.27 -10.22
CA ILE A 38 10.49 -1.49 -8.89
C ILE A 38 10.67 -0.22 -8.06
N GLU A 39 9.59 0.22 -7.43
CA GLU A 39 9.55 1.30 -6.45
C GLU A 39 9.35 0.70 -5.04
N HIS A 40 10.28 1.02 -4.13
CA HIS A 40 10.19 0.60 -2.74
C HIS A 40 9.59 1.73 -1.90
N LYS A 41 8.45 1.45 -1.27
CA LYS A 41 7.80 2.36 -0.31
C LYS A 41 8.06 1.87 1.12
N GLU A 42 7.79 2.74 2.11
CA GLU A 42 7.93 2.39 3.53
C GLU A 42 7.12 1.14 3.89
N SER A 43 5.86 1.08 3.45
CA SER A 43 4.93 -0.02 3.73
C SER A 43 4.65 -0.94 2.55
N ALA A 44 5.01 -0.57 1.33
CA ALA A 44 4.61 -1.27 0.10
C ALA A 44 5.78 -1.50 -0.86
N ILE A 45 5.56 -2.33 -1.88
CA ILE A 45 6.45 -2.46 -3.04
C ILE A 45 5.60 -2.42 -4.30
N VAL A 46 6.02 -1.66 -5.30
CA VAL A 46 5.27 -1.42 -6.53
C VAL A 46 6.14 -1.72 -7.73
N TRP A 47 5.64 -2.52 -8.65
CA TRP A 47 6.25 -2.76 -9.95
C TRP A 47 5.55 -1.89 -10.99
N HIS A 48 6.33 -1.10 -11.72
CA HIS A 48 5.84 -0.20 -12.77
C HIS A 48 6.22 -0.75 -14.14
N HIS A 49 5.26 -0.72 -15.06
CA HIS A 49 5.46 -1.18 -16.44
C HIS A 49 4.94 -0.17 -17.47
N HIS A 50 4.96 1.12 -17.12
CA HIS A 50 4.41 2.18 -17.96
C HIS A 50 5.28 2.52 -19.18
N GLU A 51 6.60 2.38 -19.05
CA GLU A 51 7.55 2.54 -20.17
C GLU A 51 7.78 1.24 -20.95
N ALA A 52 7.19 0.12 -20.49
CA ALA A 52 7.21 -1.14 -21.21
C ALA A 52 6.17 -1.12 -22.34
N ASP A 53 6.31 -2.04 -23.29
CA ASP A 53 5.29 -2.26 -24.31
C ASP A 53 3.92 -2.54 -23.64
N PRO A 54 2.82 -1.84 -24.00
CA PRO A 54 1.55 -1.93 -23.28
C PRO A 54 0.94 -3.34 -23.28
N ASP A 55 1.05 -4.07 -24.38
CA ASP A 55 0.47 -5.40 -24.53
C ASP A 55 1.31 -6.42 -23.76
N PHE A 56 2.64 -6.34 -23.88
CA PHE A 56 3.57 -7.20 -23.15
C PHE A 56 3.54 -6.93 -21.64
N GLY A 57 3.62 -5.66 -21.23
CA GLY A 57 3.57 -5.24 -19.84
C GLY A 57 2.26 -5.61 -19.15
N SER A 58 1.13 -5.50 -19.85
CA SER A 58 -0.18 -5.96 -19.35
C SER A 58 -0.24 -7.47 -19.14
N CYS A 59 0.35 -8.25 -20.06
CA CYS A 59 0.48 -9.71 -19.90
C CYS A 59 1.37 -10.05 -18.69
N GLN A 60 2.54 -9.43 -18.60
CA GLN A 60 3.48 -9.60 -17.50
C GLN A 60 2.89 -9.19 -16.14
N ALA A 61 2.12 -8.10 -16.09
CA ALA A 61 1.43 -7.66 -14.88
C ALA A 61 0.42 -8.68 -14.38
N LYS A 62 -0.27 -9.40 -15.28
CA LYS A 62 -1.21 -10.45 -14.93
C LYS A 62 -0.49 -11.66 -14.33
N GLU A 63 0.55 -12.14 -15.00
CA GLU A 63 1.36 -13.27 -14.53
C GLU A 63 2.05 -12.94 -13.19
N LEU A 64 2.59 -11.73 -13.04
CA LEU A 64 3.20 -11.25 -11.81
C LEU A 64 2.19 -11.20 -10.65
N LEU A 65 0.97 -10.72 -10.91
CA LEU A 65 -0.11 -10.70 -9.91
C LEU A 65 -0.40 -12.12 -9.41
N ASP A 66 -0.68 -13.05 -10.32
CA ASP A 66 -1.03 -14.44 -9.97
C ASP A 66 0.12 -15.13 -9.22
N HIS A 67 1.37 -14.85 -9.62
CA HIS A 67 2.56 -15.39 -8.95
C HIS A 67 2.71 -14.83 -7.54
N LEU A 68 2.57 -13.51 -7.35
CA LEU A 68 2.65 -12.86 -6.04
C LEU A 68 1.51 -13.30 -5.12
N GLU A 69 0.30 -13.45 -5.62
CA GLU A 69 -0.83 -13.96 -4.83
C GLU A 69 -0.57 -15.38 -4.33
N ASN A 70 0.07 -16.23 -5.14
CA ASN A 70 0.40 -17.60 -4.77
C ASN A 70 1.55 -17.66 -3.75
N VAL A 71 2.66 -16.95 -3.99
CA VAL A 71 3.83 -16.98 -3.09
C VAL A 71 3.56 -16.27 -1.76
N LEU A 72 2.69 -15.26 -1.77
CA LEU A 72 2.33 -14.49 -0.58
C LEU A 72 0.97 -14.92 0.01
N ALA A 73 0.40 -16.04 -0.44
CA ALA A 73 -0.89 -16.54 0.05
C ALA A 73 -0.91 -16.79 1.58
N ASN A 74 0.26 -17.09 2.16
CA ASN A 74 0.42 -17.33 3.59
C ASN A 74 0.72 -16.06 4.40
N GLU A 75 1.00 -14.95 3.72
CA GLU A 75 1.37 -13.68 4.34
C GLU A 75 0.15 -12.76 4.45
N PRO A 76 0.09 -11.88 5.47
CA PRO A 76 -0.99 -10.92 5.61
C PRO A 76 -0.79 -9.75 4.63
N VAL A 77 -0.85 -10.00 3.32
CA VAL A 77 -0.66 -8.99 2.27
C VAL A 77 -1.73 -9.08 1.19
N VAL A 78 -1.98 -7.95 0.52
CA VAL A 78 -2.88 -7.82 -0.62
C VAL A 78 -2.05 -7.40 -1.82
N VAL A 79 -2.13 -8.17 -2.88
CA VAL A 79 -1.60 -7.80 -4.18
C VAL A 79 -2.71 -7.13 -4.98
N LYS A 80 -2.41 -6.01 -5.63
CA LYS A 80 -3.36 -5.31 -6.49
C LYS A 80 -2.70 -4.94 -7.80
N ARG A 81 -3.45 -5.08 -8.88
CA ARG A 81 -3.05 -4.64 -10.21
C ARG A 81 -3.78 -3.35 -10.56
N GLY A 82 -3.01 -2.34 -10.97
CA GLY A 82 -3.48 -1.10 -11.59
C GLY A 82 -3.31 -1.11 -13.11
N GLN A 83 -3.49 0.05 -13.73
CA GLN A 83 -3.44 0.20 -15.19
C GLN A 83 -2.03 0.00 -15.77
N HIS A 84 -0.99 0.46 -15.05
CA HIS A 84 0.41 0.35 -15.44
C HIS A 84 1.32 -0.08 -14.28
N ILE A 85 0.73 -0.66 -13.23
CA ILE A 85 1.40 -0.99 -11.99
C ILE A 85 0.88 -2.29 -11.38
N VAL A 86 1.71 -2.96 -10.60
CA VAL A 86 1.33 -4.03 -9.68
C VAL A 86 1.89 -3.68 -8.30
N GLU A 87 1.03 -3.54 -7.30
CA GLU A 87 1.41 -3.17 -5.94
C GLU A 87 1.14 -4.31 -4.95
N VAL A 88 2.03 -4.46 -3.97
CA VAL A 88 1.83 -5.34 -2.82
C VAL A 88 1.80 -4.47 -1.57
N ASN A 89 0.71 -4.57 -0.83
CA ASN A 89 0.46 -3.82 0.40
C ASN A 89 0.15 -4.78 1.55
N PRO A 90 0.52 -4.46 2.81
CA PRO A 90 0.11 -5.27 3.96
C PRO A 90 -1.42 -5.23 4.10
N GLN A 91 -2.00 -6.36 4.47
CA GLN A 91 -3.40 -6.47 4.87
C GLN A 91 -3.60 -5.70 6.17
N VAL A 92 -4.06 -4.46 6.05
CA VAL A 92 -4.67 -3.78 7.19
C VAL A 92 -5.98 -4.51 7.46
N ARG A 93 -5.98 -5.41 8.45
CA ARG A 93 -7.22 -5.98 8.98
C ARG A 93 -8.05 -4.82 9.50
N GLN A 94 -8.99 -4.34 8.67
CA GLN A 94 -10.15 -3.59 9.13
C GLN A 94 -10.95 -4.58 9.98
N THR A 95 -10.51 -4.82 11.21
CA THR A 95 -11.46 -5.24 12.23
C THR A 95 -12.57 -4.21 12.14
N ARG A 96 -13.81 -4.67 11.99
CA ARG A 96 -15.00 -3.84 12.12
C ARG A 96 -15.04 -3.37 13.56
N ALA A 97 -14.08 -2.54 13.97
CA ALA A 97 -14.23 -1.67 15.11
C ALA A 97 -15.38 -0.78 14.70
N CYS A 98 -16.56 -1.15 15.18
CA CYS A 98 -17.70 -0.29 15.36
C CYS A 98 -17.21 1.16 15.47
N PHE A 99 -17.41 1.95 14.42
CA PHE A 99 -17.40 3.40 14.52
C PHE A 99 -18.85 3.88 14.67
N PRO A 100 -19.54 3.66 15.81
CA PRO A 100 -20.49 4.61 16.29
C PRO A 100 -19.77 5.51 17.30
N HIS A 101 -19.71 6.79 16.95
CA HIS A 101 -19.70 7.90 17.91
C HIS A 101 -18.39 8.49 18.50
N ALA A 102 -17.19 8.00 18.16
CA ALA A 102 -15.95 8.62 18.67
C ALA A 102 -15.29 9.65 17.71
N PHE A 103 -15.98 10.09 16.64
CA PHE A 103 -15.39 10.97 15.62
C PHE A 103 -15.27 12.46 16.01
N SER A 104 -15.67 12.88 17.21
CA SER A 104 -15.69 14.32 17.55
C SER A 104 -14.51 14.87 18.34
N ILE A 105 -13.58 14.07 18.88
CA ILE A 105 -12.56 14.61 19.83
C ILE A 105 -11.10 14.44 19.41
N ILE A 106 -10.76 13.61 18.42
CA ILE A 106 -9.34 13.35 18.08
C ILE A 106 -8.73 14.39 17.12
N ILE A 107 -9.50 15.32 16.56
CA ILE A 107 -9.00 16.31 15.57
C ILE A 107 -8.09 17.39 16.19
N LEU A 108 -7.98 17.55 17.51
CA LEU A 108 -7.26 18.69 18.10
C LEU A 108 -6.00 18.39 18.94
N LEU A 109 -5.52 17.15 19.03
CA LEU A 109 -4.33 16.85 19.86
C LEU A 109 -3.13 16.17 19.19
N PHE A 110 -3.08 16.09 17.86
CA PHE A 110 -1.86 15.64 17.18
C PHE A 110 -1.42 16.60 16.07
N VAL A 111 -1.17 17.86 16.46
CA VAL A 111 -0.11 18.65 15.82
C VAL A 111 1.19 18.24 16.50
N GLY A 112 1.88 17.25 15.94
CA GLY A 112 3.19 16.83 16.43
C GLY A 112 3.56 15.41 16.00
N CYS A 113 4.47 15.32 15.04
CA CYS A 113 5.24 14.14 14.62
C CYS A 113 4.57 13.18 13.61
N LEU A 114 5.06 13.28 12.36
CA LEU A 114 5.33 12.22 11.36
C LEU A 114 4.44 10.96 11.34
N VAL A 115 3.74 10.75 10.22
CA VAL A 115 3.96 9.67 9.23
C VAL A 115 2.87 9.81 8.15
N GLN A 116 3.23 9.52 6.89
CA GLN A 116 2.55 9.81 5.62
C GLN A 116 1.00 9.84 5.66
N PHE A 117 0.44 11.06 5.63
CA PHE A 117 -1.00 11.32 5.61
C PHE A 117 -1.57 11.50 4.19
N GLU A 118 -0.76 11.42 3.13
CA GLU A 118 -1.23 11.79 1.78
C GLU A 118 -2.19 10.77 1.14
N ASP A 119 -2.01 9.46 1.37
CA ASP A 119 -2.93 8.44 0.78
C ASP A 119 -4.29 8.37 1.51
N VAL A 120 -4.30 8.61 2.82
CA VAL A 120 -5.53 8.61 3.63
C VAL A 120 -6.34 9.89 3.40
N TYR A 121 -5.67 11.03 3.20
CA TYR A 121 -6.32 12.30 2.92
C TYR A 121 -7.02 12.33 1.55
N GLU A 122 -6.38 11.82 0.49
CA GLU A 122 -7.00 11.81 -0.85
C GLU A 122 -8.18 10.82 -0.94
N THR A 123 -8.10 9.68 -0.23
CA THR A 123 -9.24 8.74 -0.10
C THR A 123 -10.42 9.39 0.63
N TRP A 124 -10.16 10.20 1.66
CA TRP A 124 -11.19 10.97 2.35
C TRP A 124 -11.74 12.11 1.48
N ARG A 125 -10.89 12.81 0.72
CA ARG A 125 -11.27 13.90 -0.20
C ARG A 125 -12.16 13.42 -1.34
N SER A 126 -11.88 12.23 -1.90
CA SER A 126 -12.68 11.64 -2.98
C SER A 126 -14.05 11.17 -2.49
N THR A 127 -14.09 10.63 -1.27
CA THR A 127 -15.34 10.19 -0.62
C THR A 127 -16.23 11.39 -0.20
N THR A 128 -15.63 12.47 0.30
CA THR A 128 -16.36 13.69 0.68
C THR A 128 -16.86 14.48 -0.53
N ARG A 129 -16.13 14.50 -1.65
CA ARG A 129 -16.59 15.15 -2.89
C ARG A 129 -17.83 14.46 -3.50
N SER A 130 -17.97 13.16 -3.31
CA SER A 130 -19.13 12.39 -3.80
C SER A 130 -20.41 12.61 -2.97
N PHE A 131 -20.29 13.13 -1.74
CA PHE A 131 -21.43 13.44 -0.88
C PHE A 131 -22.04 14.82 -1.15
N GLN A 132 -21.31 15.74 -1.79
CA GLN A 132 -21.79 17.10 -2.00
C GLN A 132 -22.58 17.31 -3.30
N THR A 133 -22.61 16.35 -4.22
CA THR A 133 -23.35 16.46 -5.50
C THR A 133 -24.69 15.72 -5.54
N LYS A 134 -25.04 14.95 -4.50
CA LYS A 134 -26.35 14.27 -4.38
C LYS A 134 -27.28 14.90 -3.34
N GLY A 135 -27.12 16.21 -3.10
CA GLY A 135 -27.80 16.92 -2.02
C GLY A 135 -28.44 18.25 -2.41
N THR A 136 -28.81 18.47 -3.68
CA THR A 136 -29.76 19.53 -4.06
C THR A 136 -30.54 19.09 -5.29
N GLY A 137 -31.84 18.84 -5.12
CA GLY A 137 -32.80 18.47 -6.16
C GLY A 137 -34.00 17.77 -5.55
#